data_AF-A0A838WXR0-F1
#
_entry.id   AF-A0A838WXR0-F1
#
_cell.length_a   1.000
_cell.length_b   1.000
_cell.length_c   1.000
_cell.angle_alpha   90.00
_cell.angle_beta   90.00
_cell.angle_gamma   90.00
#
_symmetry.space_group_name_H-M   'P 1'
#
loop_
_entity.id
_entity.type
_entity.pdbx_description
1 polymer ?
#
loop_
_entity_poly.entity_id
_entity_poly.type
_entity_poly.pdbx_seq_one_letter_code
_entity_poly.pdbx_strand_id
1 'polypeptide(L)' 'DEYDKPILDNIDNPAIAAEMREGLKNLYSVLKEQDANIQFIFMTGVTKFSKVSLFSGLNQLTDITISRDFSTICGYT' A
#
# COMPACT_ATOMS: atom_id res chain seq x y z
N ASP A 1 3.22 -8.32 6.17
CA ASP A 1 2.72 -8.88 4.90
C ASP A 1 1.31 -8.38 4.59
N GLU A 2 0.45 -8.23 5.60
CA GLU A 2 -0.83 -7.51 5.48
C GLU A 2 -0.73 -6.12 6.14
N TYR A 3 -0.67 -5.05 5.34
CA TYR A 3 -0.59 -3.68 5.88
C TYR A 3 -1.92 -3.21 6.52
N ASP A 4 -3.03 -3.90 6.26
CA ASP A 4 -4.40 -3.61 6.74
C ASP A 4 -4.71 -4.37 7.99
N LYS A 5 -3.90 -5.34 8.37
CA LYS A 5 -4.14 -6.17 9.54
C LYS A 5 -4.47 -5.34 10.79
N PRO A 6 -3.75 -4.23 11.12
CA PRO A 6 -4.14 -3.38 12.25
C PRO A 6 -5.52 -2.71 12.10
N ILE A 7 -5.96 -2.43 10.88
CA ILE A 7 -7.30 -1.88 10.59
C ILE A 7 -8.36 -2.98 10.70
N LEU A 8 -8.07 -4.17 10.16
CA LEU A 8 -8.99 -5.33 10.15
C LEU A 8 -9.19 -5.90 11.55
N ASP A 9 -8.10 -6.05 12.33
CA ASP A 9 -8.13 -6.55 13.70
C ASP A 9 -8.88 -5.61 14.65
N ASN A 10 -9.06 -4.34 14.26
CA ASN A 10 -9.77 -3.32 15.03
C ASN A 10 -11.07 -2.85 14.35
N ILE A 11 -11.68 -3.68 13.49
CA ILE A 11 -12.92 -3.29 12.78
C ILE A 11 -14.08 -2.96 13.75
N ASP A 12 -14.10 -3.60 14.90
CA ASP A 12 -15.06 -3.37 15.99
C ASP A 12 -14.74 -2.12 16.83
N ASN A 13 -13.56 -1.51 16.62
CA ASN A 13 -13.14 -0.27 17.26
C ASN A 13 -12.81 0.81 16.20
N PRO A 14 -13.82 1.57 15.74
CA PRO A 14 -13.67 2.53 14.64
C PRO A 14 -12.63 3.62 14.89
N ALA A 15 -12.40 4.02 16.15
CA ALA A 15 -11.43 5.05 16.50
C ALA A 15 -9.99 4.57 16.25
N ILE A 16 -9.65 3.37 16.72
CA ILE A 16 -8.33 2.77 16.51
C ILE A 16 -8.13 2.45 15.02
N ALA A 17 -9.15 1.91 14.35
CA ALA A 17 -9.08 1.65 12.91
C ALA A 17 -8.86 2.94 12.09
N ALA A 18 -9.44 4.06 12.49
CA ALA A 18 -9.23 5.36 11.85
C ALA A 18 -7.81 5.89 12.06
N GLU A 19 -7.27 5.81 13.28
CA GLU A 19 -5.89 6.21 13.60
C GLU A 19 -4.86 5.39 12.79
N MET A 20 -5.02 4.06 12.76
CA MET A 20 -4.15 3.17 11.97
C MET A 20 -4.21 3.49 10.47
N ARG A 21 -5.41 3.80 9.97
CA ARG A 21 -5.62 4.23 8.58
C ARG A 21 -4.93 5.57 8.30
N GLU A 22 -4.98 6.51 9.23
CA GLU A 22 -4.33 7.81 9.11
C GLU A 22 -2.81 7.70 9.11
N GLY A 23 -2.24 6.85 9.99
CA GLY A 23 -0.82 6.54 9.99
C GLY A 23 -0.32 6.00 8.65
N LEU A 24 -1.04 5.04 8.06
CA LEU A 24 -0.72 4.50 6.74
C LEU A 24 -0.85 5.56 5.64
N LYS A 25 -1.91 6.39 5.68
CA LYS A 25 -2.08 7.49 4.74
C LYS A 25 -0.92 8.49 4.80
N ASN A 26 -0.43 8.81 6.00
CA ASN A 26 0.68 9.74 6.19
C ASN A 26 1.98 9.19 5.61
N LEU A 27 2.29 7.90 5.84
CA LEU A 27 3.44 7.23 5.24
C LEU A 27 3.42 7.36 3.70
N TYR A 28 2.28 7.05 3.10
CA TYR A 28 2.07 7.13 1.66
C TYR A 28 2.13 8.56 1.10
N SER A 29 1.69 9.54 1.88
CA SER A 29 1.74 10.96 1.49
C SER A 29 3.17 11.47 1.42
N VAL A 30 4.03 11.10 2.38
CA VAL A 30 5.46 11.45 2.37
C VAL A 30 6.16 10.86 1.15
N LEU A 31 5.88 9.59 0.82
CA LEU A 31 6.44 8.96 -0.38
C LEU A 31 6.04 9.70 -1.65
N LYS A 32 4.78 10.15 -1.74
CA LYS A 32 4.31 10.96 -2.86
C LYS A 32 5.01 12.32 -2.95
N GLU A 33 5.21 13.00 -1.83
CA GLU A 33 5.92 14.29 -1.81
C GLU A 33 7.37 14.16 -2.30
N GLN A 34 7.95 12.98 -2.15
CA GLN A 34 9.29 12.66 -2.62
C GLN A 34 9.33 12.05 -4.03
N ASP A 35 8.23 12.09 -4.79
CA ASP A 35 8.15 11.52 -6.15
C ASP A 35 9.33 11.94 -7.05
N ALA A 36 9.68 13.23 -7.05
CA ALA A 36 10.81 13.75 -7.84
C ALA A 36 12.19 13.21 -7.41
N ASN A 37 12.32 12.73 -6.17
CA ASN A 37 13.56 12.22 -5.59
C ASN A 37 13.62 10.68 -5.59
N ILE A 38 12.47 10.02 -5.73
CA ILE A 38 12.34 8.58 -5.67
C ILE A 38 12.37 8.01 -7.07
N GLN A 39 13.43 7.27 -7.40
CA GLN A 39 13.56 6.62 -8.70
C GLN A 39 12.68 5.36 -8.81
N PHE A 40 12.42 4.69 -7.69
CA PHE A 40 11.66 3.44 -7.66
C PHE A 40 11.19 3.11 -6.24
N ILE A 41 9.93 2.66 -6.11
CA ILE A 41 9.38 2.04 -4.89
C ILE A 41 8.84 0.66 -5.26
N PHE A 42 9.27 -0.35 -4.51
CA PHE A 42 8.68 -1.68 -4.57
C PHE A 42 7.92 -1.96 -3.28
N MET A 43 6.61 -2.12 -3.38
CA MET A 43 5.73 -2.49 -2.27
C MET A 43 5.27 -3.92 -2.46
N THR A 44 5.32 -4.72 -1.40
CA THR A 44 4.94 -6.14 -1.40
C THR A 44 3.89 -6.40 -0.34
N GLY A 45 2.98 -7.33 -0.56
CA GLY A 45 2.03 -7.73 0.46
C GLY A 45 1.14 -8.85 -0.05
N VAL A 46 0.53 -9.56 0.89
CA VAL A 46 -0.39 -10.67 0.60
C VAL A 46 -1.79 -10.19 0.20
N THR A 47 -2.19 -8.98 0.62
CA THR A 47 -3.53 -8.45 0.35
C THR A 47 -3.48 -7.28 -0.63
N LYS A 48 -4.23 -7.39 -1.74
CA LYS A 48 -4.48 -6.24 -2.62
C LYS A 48 -5.35 -5.22 -1.89
N PHE A 49 -4.73 -4.10 -1.55
CA PHE A 49 -5.37 -3.03 -0.80
C PHE A 49 -6.30 -2.19 -1.69
N SER A 50 -7.49 -2.68 -1.98
CA SER A 50 -8.43 -2.04 -2.92
C SER A 50 -9.27 -0.90 -2.32
N LYS A 51 -8.87 -0.28 -1.21
CA LYS A 51 -9.60 0.87 -0.65
C LYS A 51 -9.19 2.16 -1.37
N VAL A 52 -9.92 2.48 -2.43
CA VAL A 52 -9.90 3.68 -3.30
C VAL A 52 -9.66 5.02 -2.55
N SER A 53 -9.95 5.11 -1.24
CA SER A 53 -9.74 6.32 -0.44
C SER A 53 -8.34 6.48 0.17
N LEU A 54 -7.56 5.41 0.36
CA LEU A 54 -6.18 5.53 0.86
C LEU A 54 -5.21 5.93 -0.25
N PHE A 55 -5.50 5.49 -1.48
CA PHE A 55 -4.66 5.68 -2.66
C PHE A 55 -5.14 6.80 -3.59
N SER A 56 -6.20 7.56 -3.24
CA SER A 56 -6.58 8.73 -4.05
C SER A 56 -5.43 9.75 -4.17
N GLY A 57 -4.48 9.72 -3.23
CA GLY A 57 -3.22 10.44 -3.32
C GLY A 57 -2.18 9.76 -4.22
N LEU A 58 -2.07 8.44 -4.21
CA LEU A 58 -1.04 7.66 -4.93
C LEU A 58 -1.61 7.08 -6.23
N ASN A 59 -1.84 7.94 -7.22
CA ASN A 59 -2.37 7.55 -8.53
C ASN A 59 -1.31 7.08 -9.54
N GLN A 60 -0.03 7.13 -9.17
CA GLN A 60 1.12 6.81 -10.00
C GLN A 60 1.71 5.41 -9.75
N LEU A 61 1.10 4.64 -8.85
CA LEU A 61 1.53 3.27 -8.59
C LEU A 61 1.11 2.36 -9.72
N THR A 62 2.05 1.57 -10.24
CA THR A 62 1.76 0.50 -11.19
C THR A 62 1.60 -0.81 -10.43
N ASP A 63 0.41 -1.40 -10.50
CA ASP A 63 0.17 -2.73 -9.94
C ASP A 63 0.85 -3.78 -10.82
N ILE A 64 1.97 -4.31 -10.35
CA ILE A 64 2.76 -5.36 -11.02
C ILE A 64 2.52 -6.76 -10.44
N THR A 65 1.52 -6.94 -9.56
CA THR A 65 1.28 -8.19 -8.81
C THR A 65 1.18 -9.43 -9.72
N ILE A 66 0.58 -9.30 -10.91
CA ILE A 66 0.38 -10.41 -11.87
C ILE A 66 1.04 -10.07 -13.21
N SER A 67 1.99 -9.13 -13.23
CA SER A 67 2.67 -8.78 -14.47
C SER A 67 3.64 -9.91 -14.85
N ARG A 68 3.46 -10.48 -16.06
CA ARG A 68 4.33 -11.55 -16.58
C ARG A 68 5.80 -11.11 -16.62
N ASP A 69 6.04 -9.83 -16.91
CA ASP A 69 7.39 -9.25 -17.01
C ASP A 69 8.10 -9.19 -15.64
N PHE A 70 7.34 -9.24 -14.55
CA PHE A 70 7.84 -9.19 -13.17
C PHE A 70 7.62 -10.51 -12.41
N SER A 71 7.13 -11.56 -13.08
CA SER A 71 6.81 -12.85 -12.46
C SER A 71 7.99 -13.52 -11.73
N THR A 72 9.20 -13.29 -12.23
CA THR A 72 10.44 -13.85 -11.67
C THR A 72 11.04 -13.00 -10.55
N ILE A 73 10.54 -11.79 -10.28
CA ILE A 73 11.15 -10.85 -9.31
C ILE A 73 11.13 -11.38 -7.87
N CYS A 74 10.15 -12.24 -7.55
CA CYS A 74 10.02 -12.93 -6.27
C CYS A 74 10.34 -14.43 -6.36
N GLY A 75 10.88 -14.91 -7.48
CA GLY A 75 11.34 -16.30 -7.63
C GLY A 75 10.25 -17.36 -7.82
N TYR A 76 8.99 -16.98 -8.05
CA TYR A 76 7.95 -17.93 -8.43
C TYR A 76 8.07 -18.25 -9.93
N THR A 77 8.40 -19.50 -10.26
CA THR A 77 8.40 -20.06 -11.62
C THR A 77 7.22 -20.98 -11.81
#